data_AF-A0A4Y3KXZ8-F1
#
_entry.id   AF-A0A4Y3KXZ8-F1
#
_cell.length_a   1.000
_cell.length_b   1.000
_cell.length_c   1.000
_cell.angle_alpha   90.00
_cell.angle_beta   90.00
_cell.angle_gamma   90.00
#
_symmetry.space_group_name_H-M   'P 1'
#
loop_
_entity.id
_entity.type
_entity.pdbx_description
1 polymer ?
#
loop_
_entity_poly.entity_id
_entity_poly.type
_entity_poly.pdbx_seq_one_letter_code
_entity_poly.pdbx_strand_id
1 'polypeptide(L)'
;MAELLGRRDEVLRAIEAGFRDVDIHARGNEITLAGPTGDVALVARLVDELVEMAASGTPLTPDVVTRSVAMLAADAGARPADVLTFNILSSRGKTIRPKTTGQKEYVDAIDRHTVTFGIGPAGTGKTYLAMAKAVQALQAREVNRIVLTRPAVEAGERLGFLPGTLNDKIDPYLRPLYDALHDMVDPDSIPRLMEAGTIEVAPLAYMRGRTLNDSFIILDEAQNTSTEQMKMFLTRLGFGSRVVVTGDVTQVDLPSATTSGLRVVESILKDVDDVAFCRLSSSDVVRHRLVSDIIDAYARWDRT
;
A
#
# COMPACT_ATOMS: atom_id res chain seq x y z
N MET A 1 18.48 -25.16 3.90
CA MET A 1 19.73 -24.46 4.26
C MET A 1 20.36 -23.69 3.11
N ALA A 2 20.53 -24.27 1.91
CA ALA A 2 21.08 -23.53 0.75
C ALA A 2 20.29 -22.25 0.42
N GLU A 3 18.96 -22.27 0.56
CA GLU A 3 18.11 -21.08 0.41
C GLU A 3 18.25 -20.07 1.55
N LEU A 4 18.58 -20.53 2.76
CA LEU A 4 18.78 -19.68 3.95
C LEU A 4 20.10 -18.91 3.92
N LEU A 5 21.13 -19.47 3.26
CA LEU A 5 22.38 -18.77 3.01
C LEU A 5 22.24 -17.77 1.84
N GLY A 6 21.34 -18.04 0.89
CA GLY A 6 21.16 -17.23 -0.31
C GLY A 6 22.29 -17.44 -1.32
N ARG A 7 22.24 -16.74 -2.47
CA ARG A 7 23.33 -16.84 -3.45
C ARG A 7 24.56 -16.13 -2.90
N ARG A 8 25.71 -16.81 -2.87
CA ARG A 8 26.98 -16.25 -2.37
C ARG A 8 26.89 -15.68 -0.94
N ASP A 9 26.10 -16.34 -0.09
CA ASP A 9 25.90 -15.98 1.31
C ASP A 9 25.28 -14.59 1.53
N GLU A 10 24.55 -14.05 0.55
CA GLU A 10 23.98 -12.70 0.62
C GLU A 10 22.96 -12.53 1.74
N VAL A 11 22.20 -13.58 2.07
CA VAL A 11 21.20 -13.56 3.15
C VAL A 11 21.91 -13.59 4.49
N LEU A 12 22.93 -14.44 4.65
CA LEU A 12 23.75 -14.50 5.86
C LEU A 12 24.43 -13.15 6.15
N ARG A 13 25.06 -12.54 5.13
CA ARG A 13 25.68 -11.21 5.26
C ARG A 13 24.67 -10.12 5.65
N ALA A 14 23.43 -10.23 5.19
CA ALA A 14 22.38 -9.29 5.57
C ALA A 14 21.98 -9.45 7.04
N ILE A 15 21.98 -10.68 7.57
CA ILE A 15 21.75 -10.94 8.99
C ILE A 15 22.91 -10.37 9.81
N GLU A 16 24.16 -10.69 9.46
CA GLU A 16 25.36 -10.18 10.13
C GLU A 16 25.42 -8.64 10.13
N ALA A 17 25.00 -7.99 9.03
CA ALA A 17 24.95 -6.54 8.95
C ALA A 17 23.94 -5.90 9.93
N GLY A 18 22.85 -6.62 10.24
CA GLY A 18 21.84 -6.21 11.22
C GLY A 18 22.26 -6.47 12.68
N PHE A 19 23.17 -7.42 12.92
CA PHE A 19 23.59 -7.88 14.24
C PHE A 19 25.12 -7.97 14.35
N ARG A 20 25.76 -6.81 14.48
CA ARG A 20 27.23 -6.72 14.47
C ARG A 20 27.90 -7.36 15.69
N ASP A 21 27.16 -7.51 16.79
CA ASP A 21 27.65 -8.07 18.05
C ASP A 21 27.33 -9.56 18.20
N VAL A 22 26.78 -10.21 17.16
CA VAL A 22 26.48 -11.64 17.15
C VAL A 22 27.36 -12.34 16.12
N ASP A 23 28.18 -13.28 16.59
CA ASP A 23 28.91 -14.22 15.76
C ASP A 23 27.96 -15.34 15.30
N ILE A 24 27.81 -15.47 13.97
CA ILE A 24 26.93 -16.46 13.34
C ILE A 24 27.79 -17.47 12.59
N HIS A 25 27.69 -18.74 12.97
CA HIS A 25 28.38 -19.83 12.28
C HIS A 25 27.38 -20.86 11.74
N ALA A 26 27.34 -21.03 10.41
CA ALA A 26 26.49 -22.02 9.76
C ALA A 26 27.33 -23.20 9.26
N ARG A 27 27.02 -24.41 9.74
CA ARG A 27 27.68 -25.66 9.30
C ARG A 27 26.66 -26.77 9.10
N GLY A 28 26.54 -27.24 7.85
CA GLY A 28 25.56 -28.28 7.52
C GLY A 28 24.14 -27.77 7.74
N ASN A 29 23.42 -28.36 8.70
CA ASN A 29 22.08 -27.92 9.10
C ASN A 29 22.05 -27.23 10.48
N GLU A 30 23.22 -26.92 11.03
CA GLU A 30 23.36 -26.31 12.36
C GLU A 30 23.79 -24.85 12.23
N ILE A 31 23.12 -23.96 12.97
CA ILE A 31 23.48 -22.55 13.10
C ILE A 31 23.83 -22.32 14.57
N THR A 32 25.07 -21.90 14.81
CA THR A 32 25.56 -21.51 16.14
C THR A 32 25.59 -20.00 16.23
N LEU A 33 25.03 -19.46 17.32
CA LEU A 33 24.96 -18.03 17.60
C LEU A 33 25.71 -17.75 18.90
N ALA A 34 26.62 -16.77 18.90
CA ALA A 34 27.33 -16.32 20.09
C ALA A 34 27.33 -14.79 20.17
N GLY A 35 27.01 -14.23 21.33
CA GLY A 35 26.88 -12.78 21.51
C GLY A 35 25.99 -12.42 22.70
N PRO A 36 25.53 -11.17 22.80
CA PRO A 36 24.59 -10.72 23.82
C PRO A 36 23.28 -11.53 23.79
N THR A 37 22.77 -11.95 24.95
CA THR A 37 21.60 -12.83 25.05
C THR A 37 20.36 -12.31 24.32
N GLY A 38 20.13 -10.98 24.35
CA GLY A 38 19.00 -10.35 23.66
C GLY A 38 19.11 -10.45 22.14
N ASP A 39 20.30 -10.14 21.61
CA ASP A 39 20.55 -10.17 20.17
C ASP A 39 20.55 -11.59 19.62
N VAL A 40 21.14 -12.54 20.38
CA VAL A 40 21.08 -13.97 20.04
C VAL A 40 19.64 -14.46 19.97
N ALA A 41 18.78 -14.07 20.92
CA ALA A 41 17.37 -14.43 20.89
C ALA A 41 16.63 -13.82 19.69
N LEU A 42 16.95 -12.57 19.31
CA LEU A 42 16.35 -11.92 18.14
C LEU A 42 16.81 -12.57 16.82
N VAL A 43 18.09 -12.91 16.70
CA VAL A 43 18.65 -13.62 15.54
C VAL A 43 18.06 -15.02 15.42
N ALA A 44 17.92 -15.77 16.53
CA ALA A 44 17.30 -17.08 16.52
C ALA A 44 15.86 -17.01 15.97
N ARG A 45 15.07 -16.05 16.46
CA ARG A 45 13.71 -15.81 15.95
C ARG A 45 13.69 -15.41 14.49
N LEU A 46 14.59 -14.53 14.07
CA LEU A 46 14.71 -14.15 12.66
C LEU A 46 14.98 -15.38 11.79
N VAL A 47 15.89 -16.25 12.21
CA VAL A 47 16.20 -17.50 11.49
C VAL A 47 14.96 -18.38 11.37
N ASP A 48 14.19 -18.56 12.44
CA ASP A 48 12.94 -19.34 12.41
C ASP A 48 11.94 -18.77 11.40
N GLU A 49 11.74 -17.45 11.40
CA GLU A 49 10.84 -16.77 10.45
C GLU A 49 11.33 -16.89 8.99
N LEU A 50 12.64 -16.80 8.75
CA LEU A 50 13.22 -16.97 7.42
C LEU A 50 13.11 -18.43 6.93
N VAL A 51 13.24 -19.41 7.83
CA VAL A 51 13.00 -20.83 7.51
C VAL A 51 11.54 -21.03 7.09
N GLU A 52 10.59 -20.45 7.82
CA GLU A 52 9.17 -20.53 7.50
C GLU A 52 8.85 -19.91 6.13
N MET A 53 9.42 -18.73 5.84
CA MET A 53 9.29 -18.09 4.52
C MET A 53 9.89 -18.92 3.38
N ALA A 54 11.08 -19.49 3.58
CA ALA A 54 11.71 -20.36 2.57
C ALA A 54 10.84 -21.60 2.31
N ALA A 55 10.31 -22.22 3.37
CA ALA A 55 9.40 -23.36 3.26
C ALA A 55 8.11 -23.01 2.51
N SER A 56 7.64 -21.76 2.61
CA SER A 56 6.50 -21.25 1.85
C SER A 56 6.82 -20.90 0.38
N GLY A 57 8.07 -21.10 -0.06
CA GLY A 57 8.54 -20.73 -1.40
C GLY A 57 8.81 -19.24 -1.58
N THR A 58 8.86 -18.44 -0.51
CA THR A 58 9.23 -17.02 -0.59
C THR A 58 10.75 -16.88 -0.80
N PRO A 59 11.21 -16.22 -1.89
CA PRO A 59 12.63 -16.02 -2.09
C PRO A 59 13.24 -15.15 -0.99
N LEU A 60 14.24 -15.69 -0.30
CA LEU A 60 15.00 -14.95 0.70
C LEU A 60 16.00 -14.02 0.00
N THR A 61 15.94 -12.74 0.34
CA THR A 61 16.80 -11.69 -0.22
C THR A 61 17.28 -10.77 0.90
N PRO A 62 18.36 -9.99 0.71
CA PRO A 62 18.83 -9.04 1.73
C PRO A 62 17.74 -8.05 2.19
N ASP A 63 16.84 -7.67 1.28
CA ASP A 63 15.70 -6.79 1.55
C ASP A 63 14.64 -7.47 2.45
N VAL A 64 14.38 -8.78 2.25
CA VAL A 64 13.50 -9.57 3.14
C VAL A 64 14.10 -9.67 4.55
N VAL A 65 15.41 -9.92 4.66
CA VAL A 65 16.11 -9.95 5.96
C VAL A 65 16.01 -8.61 6.66
N THR A 66 16.38 -7.52 5.98
CA THR A 66 16.36 -6.16 6.54
C THR A 66 14.98 -5.79 7.08
N ARG A 67 13.91 -6.13 6.34
CA ARG A 67 12.54 -5.90 6.79
C ARG A 67 12.14 -6.76 7.98
N SER A 68 12.51 -8.04 7.97
CA SER A 68 12.19 -8.96 9.06
C SER A 68 12.85 -8.52 10.37
N VAL A 69 14.11 -8.05 10.29
CA VAL A 69 14.81 -7.43 11.43
C VAL A 69 14.06 -6.20 11.94
N ALA A 70 13.69 -5.29 11.04
CA ALA A 70 12.97 -4.07 11.43
C ALA A 70 11.62 -4.37 12.09
N MET A 71 10.86 -5.37 11.59
CA MET A 71 9.60 -5.81 12.18
C MET A 71 9.79 -6.37 13.59
N LEU A 72 10.73 -7.31 13.76
CA LEU A 72 11.00 -7.95 15.05
C LEU A 72 11.57 -6.98 16.09
N ALA A 73 12.31 -5.96 15.66
CA ALA A 73 12.83 -4.91 16.54
C ALA A 73 11.74 -3.91 16.96
N ALA A 74 10.75 -3.64 16.10
CA ALA A 74 9.65 -2.74 16.41
C ALA A 74 8.60 -3.37 17.32
N ASP A 75 8.29 -4.66 17.12
CA ASP A 75 7.34 -5.41 17.93
C ASP A 75 7.81 -6.85 18.13
N ALA A 76 8.02 -7.23 19.39
CA ALA A 76 8.41 -8.59 19.74
C ALA A 76 7.29 -9.62 19.42
N GLY A 77 6.02 -9.21 19.30
CA GLY A 77 4.93 -10.07 18.85
C GLY A 77 4.85 -10.26 17.34
N ALA A 78 5.60 -9.48 16.55
CA ALA A 78 5.50 -9.52 15.10
C ALA A 78 5.95 -10.88 14.52
N ARG A 79 5.27 -11.26 13.44
CA ARG A 79 5.51 -12.46 12.65
C ARG A 79 5.81 -12.05 11.22
N PRO A 80 7.10 -11.76 10.88
CA PRO A 80 7.48 -11.40 9.52
C PRO A 80 6.96 -12.36 8.46
N ALA A 81 6.93 -13.67 8.75
CA ALA A 81 6.41 -14.68 7.82
C ALA A 81 4.95 -14.40 7.44
N ASP A 82 4.09 -14.06 8.39
CA ASP A 82 2.66 -13.77 8.15
C ASP A 82 2.45 -12.54 7.25
N VAL A 83 3.39 -11.59 7.28
CA VAL A 83 3.34 -10.37 6.45
C VAL A 83 3.94 -10.63 5.08
N LEU A 84 5.16 -11.14 5.04
CA LEU A 84 5.96 -11.21 3.81
C LEU A 84 5.59 -12.41 2.93
N THR A 85 4.92 -13.43 3.45
CA THR A 85 4.38 -14.53 2.62
C THR A 85 2.97 -14.22 2.08
N PHE A 86 2.31 -13.17 2.57
CA PHE A 86 0.95 -12.81 2.18
C PHE A 86 0.91 -12.23 0.76
N ASN A 87 0.45 -13.01 -0.21
CA ASN A 87 0.36 -12.57 -1.60
C ASN A 87 -1.05 -12.07 -1.94
N ILE A 88 -1.15 -10.82 -2.40
CA ILE A 88 -2.43 -10.26 -2.88
C ILE A 88 -2.64 -10.61 -4.34
N LEU A 89 -1.67 -10.27 -5.18
CA LEU A 89 -1.69 -10.54 -6.61
C LEU A 89 -0.31 -10.97 -7.08
N SER A 90 -0.30 -11.87 -8.05
CA SER A 90 0.89 -12.20 -8.82
C SER A 90 0.58 -12.00 -10.29
N SER A 91 1.23 -11.01 -10.90
CA SER A 91 1.09 -10.70 -12.33
C SER A 91 2.47 -10.56 -12.95
N ARG A 92 2.72 -11.27 -14.07
CA ARG A 92 3.95 -11.17 -14.86
C ARG A 92 5.24 -11.31 -14.04
N GLY A 93 5.24 -12.19 -13.05
CA GLY A 93 6.39 -12.43 -12.16
C GLY A 93 6.62 -11.35 -11.09
N LYS A 94 5.79 -10.30 -11.04
CA LYS A 94 5.74 -9.36 -9.91
C LYS A 94 4.65 -9.80 -8.95
N THR A 95 5.01 -9.92 -7.67
CA THR A 95 4.06 -10.21 -6.59
C THR A 95 3.82 -8.96 -5.78
N ILE A 96 2.55 -8.57 -5.67
CA ILE A 96 2.09 -7.44 -4.86
C ILE A 96 1.66 -7.99 -3.51
N ARG A 97 2.30 -7.48 -2.46
CA ARG A 97 2.11 -7.90 -1.07
C ARG A 97 2.41 -6.75 -0.11
N PRO A 98 1.82 -6.75 1.11
CA PRO A 98 2.27 -5.89 2.18
C PRO A 98 3.73 -6.21 2.52
N LYS A 99 4.46 -5.19 2.93
CA LYS A 99 5.90 -5.24 3.26
C LYS A 99 6.20 -4.76 4.67
N THR A 100 5.19 -4.27 5.38
CA THR A 100 5.24 -3.80 6.76
C THR A 100 4.00 -4.31 7.50
N THR A 101 4.06 -4.37 8.84
CA THR A 101 2.92 -4.76 9.67
C THR A 101 1.73 -3.82 9.46
N GLY A 102 1.96 -2.50 9.40
CA GLY A 102 0.89 -1.52 9.14
C GLY A 102 0.23 -1.70 7.77
N GLN A 103 1.01 -2.06 6.74
CA GLN A 103 0.45 -2.42 5.42
C GLN A 103 -0.40 -3.70 5.48
N LYS A 104 -0.01 -4.70 6.27
CA LYS A 104 -0.79 -5.94 6.46
C LYS A 104 -2.11 -5.65 7.17
N GLU A 105 -2.05 -4.91 8.27
CA GLU A 105 -3.24 -4.49 9.02
C GLU A 105 -4.23 -3.72 8.13
N TYR A 106 -3.71 -2.82 7.29
CA TYR A 106 -4.51 -2.08 6.30
C TYR A 106 -5.20 -3.02 5.30
N VAL A 107 -4.47 -3.97 4.73
CA VAL A 107 -5.03 -4.92 3.77
C VAL A 107 -6.07 -5.84 4.44
N ASP A 108 -5.83 -6.28 5.67
CA ASP A 108 -6.78 -7.07 6.44
C ASP A 108 -8.03 -6.27 6.85
N ALA A 109 -7.89 -4.96 7.05
CA ALA A 109 -9.02 -4.09 7.29
C ALA A 109 -9.92 -3.99 6.06
N ILE A 110 -9.34 -3.88 4.85
CA ILE A 110 -10.07 -3.90 3.57
C ILE A 110 -10.88 -5.21 3.42
N ASP A 111 -10.35 -6.32 3.94
CA ASP A 111 -11.04 -7.62 3.87
C ASP A 111 -12.22 -7.74 4.83
N ARG A 112 -12.11 -7.11 5.99
CA ARG A 112 -13.07 -7.25 7.11
C ARG A 112 -14.15 -6.18 7.14
N HIS A 113 -13.93 -5.04 6.48
CA HIS A 113 -14.82 -3.89 6.56
C HIS A 113 -15.34 -3.47 5.19
N THR A 114 -16.59 -3.03 5.13
CA THR A 114 -17.19 -2.49 3.91
C THR A 114 -16.56 -1.15 3.49
N VAL A 115 -16.19 -0.30 4.47
CA VAL A 115 -15.51 0.98 4.22
C VAL A 115 -14.18 1.02 4.95
N THR A 116 -13.08 1.22 4.24
CA THR A 116 -11.74 1.37 4.84
C THR A 116 -11.09 2.68 4.43
N PHE A 117 -10.60 3.44 5.40
CA PHE A 117 -9.79 4.65 5.19
C PHE A 117 -8.31 4.32 5.37
N GLY A 118 -7.52 4.44 4.30
CA GLY A 118 -6.06 4.35 4.34
C GLY A 118 -5.43 5.74 4.38
N ILE A 119 -5.00 6.19 5.55
CA ILE A 119 -4.47 7.55 5.76
C ILE A 119 -2.99 7.48 6.06
N GLY A 120 -2.16 8.15 5.29
CA GLY A 120 -0.73 8.23 5.59
C GLY A 120 0.11 8.84 4.48
N PRO A 121 1.43 8.99 4.71
CA PRO A 121 2.35 9.64 3.78
C PRO A 121 2.40 9.02 2.38
N ALA A 122 2.91 9.78 1.41
CA ALA A 122 3.22 9.25 0.08
C ALA A 122 4.27 8.11 0.17
N GLY A 123 4.06 7.04 -0.61
CA GLY A 123 4.95 5.87 -0.64
C GLY A 123 4.68 4.81 0.44
N THR A 124 3.65 4.98 1.27
CA THR A 124 3.19 3.95 2.22
C THR A 124 2.41 2.79 1.56
N GLY A 125 2.10 2.90 0.27
CA GLY A 125 1.41 1.86 -0.49
C GLY A 125 -0.12 1.87 -0.36
N LYS A 126 -0.73 2.85 0.34
CA LYS A 126 -2.19 2.94 0.56
C LYS A 126 -3.05 2.71 -0.70
N THR A 127 -2.80 3.48 -1.77
CA THR A 127 -3.57 3.39 -3.01
C THR A 127 -3.21 2.12 -3.79
N TYR A 128 -1.92 1.80 -3.86
CA TYR A 128 -1.42 0.63 -4.61
C TYR A 128 -1.94 -0.70 -4.05
N LEU A 129 -1.93 -0.87 -2.72
CA LEU A 129 -2.45 -2.07 -2.06
C LEU A 129 -3.98 -2.14 -2.15
N ALA A 130 -4.69 -1.02 -2.06
CA ALA A 130 -6.14 -0.98 -2.27
C ALA A 130 -6.52 -1.44 -3.68
N MET A 131 -5.81 -0.94 -4.70
CA MET A 131 -6.02 -1.35 -6.09
C MET A 131 -5.70 -2.83 -6.31
N ALA A 132 -4.65 -3.35 -5.66
CA ALA A 132 -4.35 -4.77 -5.72
C ALA A 132 -5.48 -5.62 -5.12
N LYS A 133 -6.10 -5.18 -4.01
CA LYS A 133 -7.28 -5.83 -3.43
C LYS A 133 -8.51 -5.72 -4.32
N ALA A 134 -8.72 -4.59 -4.98
CA ALA A 134 -9.81 -4.41 -5.94
C ALA A 134 -9.69 -5.39 -7.12
N VAL A 135 -8.50 -5.49 -7.71
CA VAL A 135 -8.23 -6.41 -8.82
C VAL A 135 -8.33 -7.87 -8.37
N GLN A 136 -7.87 -8.21 -7.16
CA GLN A 136 -8.06 -9.54 -6.57
C GLN A 136 -9.55 -9.89 -6.45
N ALA A 137 -10.36 -8.99 -5.87
CA ALA A 137 -11.80 -9.19 -5.70
C ALA A 137 -12.53 -9.36 -7.05
N LEU A 138 -12.13 -8.58 -8.07
CA LEU A 138 -12.66 -8.70 -9.43
C LEU A 138 -12.31 -10.07 -10.06
N GLN A 139 -11.05 -10.51 -9.94
CA GLN A 139 -10.61 -11.81 -10.46
C GLN A 139 -11.29 -12.99 -9.75
N ALA A 140 -11.53 -12.85 -8.44
CA ALA A 140 -12.28 -13.81 -7.62
C ALA A 140 -13.79 -13.77 -7.86
N ARG A 141 -14.30 -12.83 -8.67
CA ARG A 141 -15.74 -12.59 -8.93
C ARG A 141 -16.53 -12.24 -7.67
N GLU A 142 -15.88 -11.66 -6.67
CA GLU A 142 -16.53 -11.13 -5.48
C GLU A 142 -17.23 -9.80 -5.79
N VAL A 143 -16.69 -9.06 -6.76
CA VAL A 143 -17.29 -7.86 -7.33
C VAL A 143 -17.32 -7.98 -8.86
N ASN A 144 -18.25 -7.26 -9.48
CA ASN A 144 -18.41 -7.22 -10.93
C ASN A 144 -17.71 -6.03 -11.58
N ARG A 145 -17.35 -5.01 -10.79
CA ARG A 145 -16.78 -3.75 -11.29
C ARG A 145 -15.76 -3.16 -10.33
N ILE A 146 -14.73 -2.50 -10.87
CA ILE A 146 -13.83 -1.61 -10.13
C ILE A 146 -14.11 -0.17 -10.55
N VAL A 147 -14.27 0.74 -9.60
CA VAL A 147 -14.43 2.17 -9.84
C VAL A 147 -13.30 2.91 -9.12
N LEU A 148 -12.38 3.49 -9.89
CA LEU A 148 -11.28 4.31 -9.39
C LEU A 148 -11.63 5.77 -9.62
N THR A 149 -11.58 6.57 -8.56
CA THR A 149 -11.92 7.98 -8.65
C THR A 149 -10.97 8.85 -7.84
N ARG A 150 -10.79 10.08 -8.33
CA ARG A 150 -9.92 11.09 -7.73
C ARG A 150 -10.61 12.45 -7.82
N PRO A 151 -10.55 13.32 -6.79
CA PRO A 151 -11.05 14.68 -6.92
C PRO A 151 -10.18 15.45 -7.92
N ALA A 152 -10.82 16.26 -8.76
CA ALA A 152 -10.11 17.22 -9.59
C ALA A 152 -9.73 18.41 -8.70
N VAL A 153 -8.43 18.70 -8.60
CA VAL A 153 -7.91 19.79 -7.78
C VAL A 153 -6.99 20.61 -8.66
N GLU A 154 -7.21 21.92 -8.68
CA GLU A 154 -6.35 22.86 -9.39
C GLU A 154 -5.06 23.08 -8.59
N ALA A 155 -4.18 22.08 -8.57
CA ALA A 155 -2.87 22.21 -7.96
C ALA A 155 -1.97 23.07 -8.86
N GLY A 156 -2.00 24.39 -8.65
CA GLY A 156 -1.04 25.35 -9.22
C GLY A 156 -1.34 25.85 -10.64
N GLU A 157 -1.94 25.03 -11.51
CA GLU A 157 -2.44 25.46 -12.83
C GLU A 157 -3.97 25.40 -12.86
N ARG A 158 -4.65 26.50 -13.25
CA ARG A 158 -6.11 26.46 -13.38
C ARG A 158 -6.44 25.48 -14.50
N LEU A 159 -7.38 24.56 -14.28
CA LEU A 159 -7.80 23.55 -15.27
C LEU A 159 -8.21 24.20 -16.61
N GLY A 160 -8.60 25.48 -16.57
CA GLY A 160 -8.89 26.32 -17.72
C GLY A 160 -7.74 26.49 -18.74
N PHE A 161 -6.47 26.38 -18.36
CA PHE A 161 -5.32 26.74 -19.22
C PHE A 161 -4.70 25.60 -20.04
N LEU A 162 -4.95 24.34 -19.71
CA LEU A 162 -4.49 23.21 -20.53
C LEU A 162 -5.28 23.15 -21.85
N PRO A 163 -4.64 23.17 -23.03
CA PRO A 163 -5.35 23.07 -24.31
C PRO A 163 -5.96 21.67 -24.49
N GLY A 164 -7.14 21.58 -25.10
CA GLY A 164 -7.81 20.30 -25.38
C GLY A 164 -9.23 20.19 -24.80
N THR A 165 -9.80 18.99 -24.91
CA THR A 165 -11.12 18.65 -24.36
C THR A 165 -11.10 18.60 -22.83
N LEU A 166 -12.27 18.58 -22.18
CA LEU A 166 -12.36 18.42 -20.73
C LEU A 166 -11.66 17.14 -20.23
N ASN A 167 -11.70 16.08 -21.03
CA ASN A 167 -11.00 14.82 -20.73
C ASN A 167 -9.48 14.98 -20.81
N ASP A 168 -8.96 15.67 -21.82
CA ASP A 168 -7.51 15.92 -21.98
C ASP A 168 -6.93 16.71 -20.80
N LYS A 169 -7.74 17.56 -20.17
CA LYS A 169 -7.38 18.33 -18.98
C LYS A 169 -7.36 17.50 -17.69
N ILE A 170 -8.17 16.45 -17.61
CA ILE A 170 -8.34 15.61 -16.40
C ILE A 170 -7.42 14.39 -16.44
N ASP A 171 -7.09 13.89 -17.64
CA ASP A 171 -6.25 12.70 -17.86
C ASP A 171 -4.93 12.70 -17.07
N PRO A 172 -4.15 13.81 -16.99
CA PRO A 172 -2.91 13.84 -16.23
C PRO A 172 -3.08 13.49 -14.74
N TYR A 173 -4.22 13.86 -14.14
CA TYR A 173 -4.52 13.57 -12.72
C TYR A 173 -4.92 12.12 -12.50
N LEU A 174 -5.44 11.44 -13.52
CA LEU A 174 -5.85 10.04 -13.43
C LEU A 174 -4.73 9.08 -13.86
N ARG A 175 -3.70 9.57 -14.57
CA ARG A 175 -2.56 8.78 -15.07
C ARG A 175 -1.92 7.86 -14.03
N PRO A 176 -1.64 8.28 -12.78
CA PRO A 176 -1.06 7.38 -11.79
C PRO A 176 -1.92 6.14 -11.49
N LEU A 177 -3.26 6.24 -11.62
CA LEU A 177 -4.17 5.11 -11.45
C LEU A 177 -4.09 4.17 -12.66
N TYR A 178 -3.95 4.70 -13.87
CA TYR A 178 -3.71 3.87 -15.06
C TYR A 178 -2.38 3.13 -14.99
N ASP A 179 -1.31 3.82 -14.59
CA ASP A 179 0.02 3.22 -14.45
C ASP A 179 0.01 2.07 -13.43
N ALA A 180 -0.67 2.27 -12.29
CA ALA A 180 -0.81 1.22 -11.27
C ALA A 180 -1.64 0.01 -11.76
N LEU A 181 -2.67 0.22 -12.59
CA LEU A 181 -3.43 -0.87 -13.21
C LEU A 181 -2.54 -1.72 -14.14
N HIS A 182 -1.64 -1.10 -14.90
CA HIS A 182 -0.71 -1.82 -15.79
C HIS A 182 0.26 -2.75 -15.06
N ASP A 183 0.51 -2.51 -13.77
CA ASP A 183 1.29 -3.43 -12.93
C ASP A 183 0.47 -4.65 -12.46
N MET A 184 -0.87 -4.57 -12.46
CA MET A 184 -1.77 -5.53 -11.81
C MET A 184 -2.55 -6.39 -12.81
N VAL A 185 -2.94 -5.78 -13.94
CA VAL A 185 -3.77 -6.39 -14.97
C VAL A 185 -2.96 -6.48 -16.26
N ASP A 186 -3.24 -7.49 -17.09
CA ASP A 186 -2.63 -7.57 -18.40
C ASP A 186 -2.97 -6.29 -19.23
N PRO A 187 -1.98 -5.51 -19.70
CA PRO A 187 -2.15 -4.37 -20.59
C PRO A 187 -3.08 -4.60 -21.77
N ASP A 188 -3.10 -5.79 -22.37
CA ASP A 188 -3.97 -6.08 -23.53
C ASP A 188 -5.44 -6.22 -23.11
N SER A 189 -5.69 -6.51 -21.82
CA SER A 189 -7.02 -6.65 -21.25
C SER A 189 -7.58 -5.31 -20.73
N ILE A 190 -6.72 -4.37 -20.32
CA ILE A 190 -7.14 -3.09 -19.72
C ILE A 190 -8.10 -2.32 -20.65
N PRO A 191 -7.79 -2.08 -21.95
CA PRO A 191 -8.71 -1.37 -22.84
C PRO A 191 -10.09 -2.03 -22.93
N ARG A 192 -10.13 -3.37 -23.00
CA ARG A 192 -11.38 -4.14 -23.07
C ARG A 192 -12.21 -4.03 -21.79
N LEU A 193 -11.55 -4.09 -20.63
CA LEU A 193 -12.21 -3.95 -19.33
C LEU A 193 -12.74 -2.53 -19.10
N MET A 194 -12.02 -1.52 -19.60
CA MET A 194 -12.44 -0.13 -19.58
C MET A 194 -13.64 0.11 -20.49
N GLU A 195 -13.58 -0.38 -21.74
CA GLU A 195 -14.67 -0.25 -22.72
C GLU A 195 -15.96 -0.96 -22.24
N ALA A 196 -15.82 -2.13 -21.62
CA ALA A 196 -16.94 -2.85 -21.02
C ALA A 196 -17.47 -2.21 -19.72
N GLY A 197 -16.81 -1.18 -19.18
CA GLY A 197 -17.14 -0.56 -17.90
C GLY A 197 -16.96 -1.51 -16.71
N THR A 198 -16.13 -2.54 -16.85
CA THR A 198 -15.72 -3.44 -15.76
C THR A 198 -14.68 -2.76 -14.87
N ILE A 199 -13.78 -1.98 -15.46
CA ILE A 199 -12.93 -1.02 -14.75
C ILE A 199 -13.33 0.36 -15.22
N GLU A 200 -13.54 1.28 -14.28
CA GLU A 200 -13.87 2.67 -14.57
C GLU A 200 -12.86 3.56 -13.85
N VAL A 201 -12.21 4.48 -14.58
CA VAL A 201 -11.34 5.50 -13.99
C VAL A 201 -11.92 6.87 -14.35
N ALA A 202 -12.47 7.56 -13.36
CA ALA A 202 -13.26 8.77 -13.59
C ALA A 202 -13.11 9.80 -12.45
N PRO A 203 -13.24 11.11 -12.72
CA PRO A 203 -13.16 12.11 -11.67
C PRO A 203 -14.35 12.03 -10.70
N LEU A 204 -14.16 12.48 -9.45
CA LEU A 204 -15.15 12.34 -8.38
C LEU A 204 -16.54 12.89 -8.71
N ALA A 205 -16.62 13.93 -9.55
CA ALA A 205 -17.88 14.53 -9.97
C ALA A 205 -18.82 13.52 -10.68
N TYR A 206 -18.27 12.50 -11.33
CA TYR A 206 -19.04 11.47 -12.06
C TYR A 206 -19.72 10.48 -11.12
N MET A 207 -19.41 10.51 -9.82
CA MET A 207 -20.06 9.67 -8.83
C MET A 207 -21.45 10.20 -8.43
N ARG A 208 -21.75 11.47 -8.75
CA ARG A 208 -23.01 12.12 -8.34
C ARG A 208 -24.23 11.39 -8.91
N GLY A 209 -25.21 11.11 -8.04
CA GLY A 209 -26.48 10.49 -8.44
C GLY A 209 -26.39 8.99 -8.75
N ARG A 210 -25.24 8.35 -8.53
CA ARG A 210 -25.06 6.92 -8.75
C ARG A 210 -25.34 6.10 -7.49
N THR A 211 -25.69 4.84 -7.69
CA THR A 211 -25.61 3.80 -6.65
C THR A 211 -24.70 2.72 -7.22
N LEU A 212 -23.63 2.42 -6.50
CA LEU A 212 -22.58 1.52 -6.96
C LEU A 212 -22.77 0.18 -6.26
N ASN A 213 -23.50 -0.74 -6.89
CA ASN A 213 -23.68 -2.12 -6.42
C ASN A 213 -22.59 -3.04 -7.00
N ASP A 214 -22.30 -4.14 -6.31
CA ASP A 214 -21.35 -5.18 -6.70
C ASP A 214 -20.02 -4.62 -7.22
N SER A 215 -19.52 -3.56 -6.57
CA SER A 215 -18.39 -2.76 -7.04
C SER A 215 -17.32 -2.59 -5.95
N PHE A 216 -16.06 -2.67 -6.34
CA PHE A 216 -14.95 -2.22 -5.50
C PHE A 216 -14.57 -0.79 -5.88
N ILE A 217 -14.72 0.14 -4.96
CA ILE A 217 -14.67 1.57 -5.25
C ILE A 217 -13.50 2.18 -4.48
N ILE A 218 -12.61 2.90 -5.16
CA ILE A 218 -11.45 3.56 -4.55
C ILE A 218 -11.52 5.05 -4.82
N LEU A 219 -11.55 5.85 -3.75
CA LEU A 219 -11.35 7.30 -3.81
C LEU A 219 -9.92 7.62 -3.39
N ASP A 220 -9.09 8.02 -4.34
CA ASP A 220 -7.71 8.43 -4.12
C ASP A 220 -7.57 9.94 -3.92
N GLU A 221 -6.50 10.36 -3.25
CA GLU A 221 -6.25 11.73 -2.78
C GLU A 221 -7.45 12.38 -2.08
N ALA A 222 -8.09 11.63 -1.20
CA ALA A 222 -9.30 12.04 -0.52
C ALA A 222 -9.12 13.28 0.38
N GLN A 223 -7.87 13.63 0.74
CA GLN A 223 -7.59 14.88 1.45
C GLN A 223 -8.01 16.12 0.66
N ASN A 224 -8.12 15.99 -0.66
CA ASN A 224 -8.54 17.05 -1.55
C ASN A 224 -10.05 17.04 -1.86
N THR A 225 -10.84 16.40 -1.00
CA THR A 225 -12.31 16.50 -1.04
C THR A 225 -12.81 17.48 0.00
N SER A 226 -13.91 18.19 -0.28
CA SER A 226 -14.66 18.89 0.75
C SER A 226 -15.51 17.92 1.59
N THR A 227 -15.99 18.36 2.75
CA THR A 227 -16.92 17.57 3.58
C THR A 227 -18.17 17.15 2.80
N GLU A 228 -18.71 18.01 1.95
CA GLU A 228 -19.87 17.71 1.11
C GLU A 228 -19.56 16.65 0.04
N GLN A 229 -18.38 16.73 -0.59
CA GLN A 229 -17.94 15.75 -1.58
C GLN A 229 -17.70 14.38 -0.95
N MET A 230 -17.08 14.33 0.24
CA MET A 230 -16.90 13.09 1.00
C MET A 230 -18.25 12.44 1.33
N LYS A 231 -19.20 13.22 1.86
CA LYS A 231 -20.57 12.74 2.13
C LYS A 231 -21.27 12.27 0.85
N MET A 232 -21.16 13.03 -0.24
CA MET A 232 -21.72 12.67 -1.53
C MET A 232 -21.19 11.32 -1.99
N PHE A 233 -19.88 11.12 -1.92
CA PHE A 233 -19.20 9.89 -2.32
C PHE A 233 -19.60 8.68 -1.47
N LEU A 234 -19.48 8.78 -0.14
CA LEU A 234 -19.77 7.65 0.76
C LEU A 234 -21.24 7.19 0.65
N THR A 235 -22.17 8.11 0.37
CA THR A 235 -23.58 7.76 0.14
C THR A 235 -23.87 7.16 -1.24
N ARG A 236 -22.86 6.93 -2.09
CA ARG A 236 -23.02 6.17 -3.35
C ARG A 236 -22.83 4.66 -3.17
N LEU A 237 -22.35 4.23 -2.00
CA LEU A 237 -22.16 2.82 -1.66
C LEU A 237 -23.49 2.05 -1.80
N GLY A 238 -23.49 1.02 -2.66
CA GLY A 238 -24.59 0.09 -2.85
C GLY A 238 -24.34 -1.27 -2.21
N PHE A 239 -25.25 -2.21 -2.43
CA PHE A 239 -25.13 -3.59 -1.93
C PHE A 239 -24.01 -4.35 -2.66
N GLY A 240 -23.37 -5.30 -1.95
CA GLY A 240 -22.31 -6.14 -2.52
C GLY A 240 -21.03 -5.36 -2.86
N SER A 241 -20.90 -4.12 -2.38
CA SER A 241 -19.79 -3.24 -2.72
C SER A 241 -18.85 -3.01 -1.54
N ARG A 242 -17.62 -2.63 -1.86
CA ARG A 242 -16.61 -2.20 -0.89
C ARG A 242 -16.04 -0.84 -1.30
N VAL A 243 -15.72 -0.01 -0.32
CA VAL A 243 -15.15 1.31 -0.52
C VAL A 243 -13.82 1.42 0.21
N VAL A 244 -12.79 1.87 -0.50
CA VAL A 244 -11.52 2.26 0.09
C VAL A 244 -11.25 3.72 -0.20
N VAL A 245 -10.98 4.51 0.83
CA VAL A 245 -10.67 5.94 0.73
C VAL A 245 -9.22 6.14 1.13
N THR A 246 -8.39 6.63 0.21
CA THR A 246 -6.96 6.83 0.45
C THR A 246 -6.60 8.31 0.42
N GLY A 247 -5.71 8.73 1.32
CA GLY A 247 -5.24 10.12 1.32
C GLY A 247 -4.15 10.40 2.33
N ASP A 248 -3.66 11.64 2.30
CA ASP A 248 -2.66 12.16 3.23
C ASP A 248 -3.13 13.50 3.80
N VAL A 249 -3.54 13.52 5.07
CA VAL A 249 -4.05 14.73 5.72
C VAL A 249 -3.02 15.87 5.83
N THR A 250 -1.74 15.61 5.57
CA THR A 250 -0.67 16.62 5.56
C THR A 250 -0.50 17.31 4.20
N GLN A 251 -1.01 16.72 3.11
CA GLN A 251 -0.85 17.21 1.73
C GLN A 251 -2.19 17.73 1.16
N VAL A 252 -2.81 18.70 1.83
CA VAL A 252 -4.09 19.29 1.42
C VAL A 252 -3.85 20.41 0.40
N ASP A 253 -4.31 20.22 -0.83
CA ASP A 253 -4.22 21.17 -1.94
C ASP A 253 -5.50 22.01 -2.12
N LEU A 254 -6.43 21.94 -1.16
CA LEU A 254 -7.67 22.72 -1.18
C LEU A 254 -7.41 24.21 -0.92
N PRO A 255 -8.25 25.11 -1.47
CA PRO A 255 -8.22 26.52 -1.11
C PRO A 255 -8.31 26.69 0.41
N SER A 256 -7.55 27.62 0.98
CA SER A 256 -7.34 27.76 2.43
C SER A 256 -8.63 27.89 3.27
N ALA A 257 -9.73 28.34 2.69
CA ALA A 257 -11.04 28.45 3.35
C ALA A 257 -11.84 27.13 3.38
N THR A 258 -11.40 26.09 2.67
CA THR A 258 -12.15 24.82 2.53
C THR A 258 -11.60 23.78 3.51
N THR A 259 -12.48 23.26 4.35
CA THR A 259 -12.12 22.15 5.24
C THR A 259 -12.07 20.83 4.47
N SER A 260 -10.97 20.10 4.61
CA SER A 260 -10.81 18.75 4.04
C SER A 260 -11.81 17.77 4.65
N GLY A 261 -12.56 17.09 3.79
CA GLY A 261 -13.50 16.03 4.17
C GLY A 261 -12.79 14.89 4.89
N LEU A 262 -11.59 14.51 4.45
CA LEU A 262 -10.80 13.44 5.07
C LEU A 262 -10.40 13.75 6.52
N ARG A 263 -10.15 15.03 6.86
CA ARG A 263 -9.81 15.41 8.24
C ARG A 263 -11.00 15.32 9.20
N VAL A 264 -12.21 15.59 8.71
CA VAL A 264 -13.43 15.65 9.55
C VAL A 264 -14.16 14.30 9.56
N VAL A 265 -14.08 13.52 8.48
CA VAL A 265 -14.82 12.26 8.35
C VAL A 265 -14.48 11.26 9.46
N GLU A 266 -13.23 11.28 9.94
CA GLU A 266 -12.80 10.42 11.05
C GLU A 266 -13.58 10.69 12.34
N SER A 267 -13.83 11.96 12.70
CA SER A 267 -14.63 12.28 13.89
C SER A 267 -16.12 12.04 13.68
N ILE A 268 -16.60 12.14 12.43
CA ILE A 268 -18.00 11.89 12.07
C ILE A 268 -18.33 10.39 12.10
N LEU A 269 -17.42 9.53 11.63
CA LEU A 269 -17.68 8.10 11.44
C LEU A 269 -17.02 7.18 12.50
N LYS A 270 -16.40 7.75 13.54
CA LYS A 270 -15.68 6.96 14.57
C LYS A 270 -16.51 5.87 15.26
N ASP A 271 -17.82 6.05 15.38
CA ASP A 271 -18.73 5.11 16.06
C ASP A 271 -19.60 4.32 15.07
N VAL A 272 -19.26 4.35 13.77
CA VAL A 272 -20.00 3.60 12.74
C VAL A 272 -19.34 2.24 12.56
N ASP A 273 -20.11 1.19 12.82
CA ASP A 273 -19.68 -0.19 12.57
C ASP A 273 -19.34 -0.41 11.09
N ASP A 274 -18.48 -1.39 10.81
CA ASP A 274 -18.09 -1.77 9.45
C ASP A 274 -17.32 -0.67 8.67
N VAL A 275 -16.79 0.31 9.42
CA VAL A 275 -15.87 1.36 8.96
C VAL A 275 -14.54 1.24 9.70
N ALA A 276 -13.43 1.16 8.96
CA ALA A 276 -12.08 1.10 9.53
C ALA A 276 -11.23 2.32 9.16
N PHE A 277 -10.44 2.81 10.12
CA PHE A 277 -9.43 3.85 9.90
C PHE A 277 -8.04 3.29 10.13
N CYS A 278 -7.27 3.13 9.05
CA CYS A 278 -5.90 2.61 9.06
C CYS A 278 -4.92 3.76 8.87
N ARG A 279 -4.11 4.05 9.89
CA ARG A 279 -3.09 5.10 9.84
C ARG A 279 -1.73 4.50 9.53
N LEU A 280 -1.26 4.74 8.31
CA LEU A 280 0.09 4.38 7.88
C LEU A 280 1.06 5.52 8.20
N SER A 281 2.26 5.17 8.62
CA SER A 281 3.27 6.15 9.06
C SER A 281 4.50 6.13 8.15
N SER A 282 5.54 6.89 8.50
CA SER A 282 6.83 6.85 7.81
C SER A 282 7.47 5.45 7.87
N SER A 283 7.18 4.64 8.89
CA SER A 283 7.64 3.25 8.98
C SER A 283 7.07 2.35 7.88
N ASP A 284 5.94 2.73 7.28
CA ASP A 284 5.27 1.99 6.21
C ASP A 284 5.72 2.41 4.82
N VAL A 285 6.60 3.41 4.72
CA VAL A 285 7.11 3.90 3.44
C VAL A 285 8.11 2.91 2.87
N VAL A 286 7.76 2.28 1.76
CA VAL A 286 8.64 1.32 1.09
C VAL A 286 9.01 1.85 -0.29
N ARG A 287 10.25 2.33 -0.40
CA ARG A 287 10.83 2.85 -1.63
C ARG A 287 12.10 2.09 -1.96
N HIS A 288 12.56 2.25 -3.21
CA HIS A 288 13.86 1.77 -3.60
C HIS A 288 14.96 2.45 -2.76
N ARG A 289 15.98 1.71 -2.31
CA ARG A 289 17.05 2.21 -1.43
C ARG A 289 17.64 3.54 -1.91
N LEU A 290 17.95 3.63 -3.20
CA LEU A 290 18.51 4.85 -3.81
C LEU A 290 17.59 6.07 -3.67
N VAL A 291 16.27 5.89 -3.71
CA VAL A 291 15.32 7.01 -3.52
C VAL A 291 15.40 7.51 -2.08
N SER A 292 15.49 6.62 -1.11
CA SER A 292 15.71 7.00 0.29
C SER A 292 17.06 7.72 0.46
N ASP A 293 18.14 7.19 -0.12
CA ASP A 293 19.48 7.80 -0.07
C ASP A 293 19.48 9.23 -0.65
N ILE A 294 18.76 9.45 -1.75
CA ILE A 294 18.60 10.77 -2.37
C ILE A 294 17.81 11.71 -1.45
N ILE A 295 16.68 11.27 -0.89
CA ILE A 295 15.87 12.09 0.03
C ILE A 295 16.69 12.49 1.24
N ASP A 296 17.45 11.56 1.82
CA ASP A 296 18.32 11.84 2.97
C ASP A 296 19.42 12.83 2.63
N ALA A 297 19.96 12.79 1.40
CA ALA A 297 20.94 13.76 0.93
C ALA A 297 20.35 15.18 0.84
N TYR A 298 19.15 15.33 0.29
CA TYR A 298 18.44 16.61 0.25
C TYR A 298 18.07 17.11 1.65
N ALA A 299 17.56 16.23 2.52
CA ALA A 299 17.21 16.59 3.89
C ALA A 299 18.43 17.03 4.74
N ARG A 300 19.64 16.57 4.41
CA ARG A 300 20.88 17.10 5.02
C ARG A 300 21.23 18.47 4.46
N TRP A 301 21.06 18.69 3.16
CA TRP A 301 21.30 19.97 2.51
C TRP A 301 20.34 21.07 3.00
N ASP A 302 19.03 20.79 3.09
CA ASP A 302 18.02 21.75 3.57
C ASP A 302 18.21 22.19 5.04
N ARG A 303 18.97 21.41 5.82
CA ARG A 303 19.33 21.73 7.22
C ARG A 303 20.61 22.56 7.35
N THR A 304 21.29 22.83 6.23
CA THR A 304 22.54 23.62 6.17
C THR A 304 22.22 25.04 5.72
#